data_AF-A0A944V5M8-F1
#
_entry.id   AF-A0A944V5M8-F1
#
_cell.length_a   1.000
_cell.length_b   1.000
_cell.length_c   1.000
_cell.angle_alpha   90.00
_cell.angle_beta   90.00
_cell.angle_gamma   90.00
#
_symmetry.space_group_name_H-M   'P 1'
#
loop_
_entity.id
_entity.type
_entity.pdbx_description
1 polymer ?
#
loop_
_entity_poly.entity_id
_entity_poly.type
_entity_poly.pdbx_seq_one_letter_code
_entity_poly.pdbx_strand_id
1 'polypeptide(L)'
;MRRFQEMNMMNQPDGGMDMLKNHTLIVNPENDTIKKILALNEKGETEKVELLTNHIHDLAMLEQKRFSGKELHTFIENANKVLGMIK
;
A
#
# COMPACT_ATOMS: atom_id res chain seq x y z
N MET A 1 -10.83 -7.44 10.76
CA MET A 1 -12.12 -6.71 10.79
C MET A 1 -12.90 -6.71 9.47
N ARG A 2 -12.37 -7.26 8.37
CA ARG A 2 -13.02 -7.31 7.04
C ARG A 2 -14.43 -7.94 7.03
N ARG A 3 -14.63 -9.11 7.66
CA ARG A 3 -15.93 -9.79 7.68
C ARG A 3 -17.03 -9.01 8.41
N PHE A 4 -16.68 -8.24 9.43
CA PHE A 4 -17.63 -7.41 10.16
C PHE A 4 -18.02 -6.17 9.33
N GLN A 5 -17.11 -5.67 8.50
CA GLN A 5 -17.35 -4.57 7.57
C GLN A 5 -18.24 -4.99 6.39
N GLU A 6 -18.02 -6.19 5.84
CA GLU A 6 -18.87 -6.77 4.79
C GLU A 6 -20.32 -6.95 5.27
N MET A 7 -20.51 -7.35 6.53
CA MET A 7 -21.84 -7.49 7.15
C MET A 7 -22.50 -6.13 7.45
N ASN A 8 -21.74 -5.10 7.82
CA ASN A 8 -22.25 -3.73 8.02
C ASN A 8 -22.63 -3.03 6.70
N MET A 9 -21.92 -3.30 5.60
CA MET A 9 -22.27 -2.80 4.26
C MET A 9 -23.67 -3.20 3.82
N MET A 10 -24.16 -4.37 4.26
CA MET A 10 -25.48 -4.87 3.91
C MET A 10 -26.61 -4.23 4.74
N ASN A 11 -26.28 -3.63 5.89
CA ASN A 11 -27.23 -3.04 6.84
C ASN A 11 -27.35 -1.51 6.74
N GLN A 12 -26.46 -0.82 6.03
CA GLN A 12 -26.52 0.64 5.82
C GLN A 12 -26.21 1.01 4.36
N PRO A 13 -27.23 1.34 3.54
CA PRO A 13 -27.05 1.68 2.12
C PRO A 13 -26.23 2.97 1.87
N ASP A 14 -26.23 3.91 2.81
CA ASP A 14 -25.63 5.26 2.64
C ASP A 14 -24.28 5.48 3.36
N GLY A 15 -23.78 4.49 4.12
CA GLY A 15 -22.55 4.65 4.92
C GLY A 15 -21.26 4.12 4.27
N GLY A 16 -21.35 3.49 3.09
CA GLY A 16 -20.32 2.59 2.56
C GLY A 16 -19.06 3.24 1.96
N MET A 17 -19.07 4.53 1.64
CA MET A 17 -17.94 5.18 0.94
C MET A 17 -16.86 5.75 1.87
N ASP A 18 -17.13 5.93 3.16
CA ASP A 18 -16.19 6.59 4.08
C ASP A 18 -15.36 5.60 4.92
N MET A 19 -15.78 4.33 4.97
CA MET A 19 -15.18 3.30 5.85
C MET A 19 -13.88 2.68 5.31
N LEU A 20 -13.58 2.85 4.02
CA LEU A 20 -12.31 2.44 3.40
C LEU A 20 -11.28 3.57 3.33
N LYS A 21 -11.61 4.79 3.79
CA LYS A 21 -10.65 5.91 3.80
C LYS A 21 -9.54 5.73 4.82
N ASN A 22 -9.81 5.01 5.92
CA ASN A 22 -8.88 4.84 7.02
C ASN A 22 -8.52 3.37 7.17
N HIS A 23 -7.39 2.96 6.59
CA HIS A 23 -6.77 1.65 6.79
C HIS A 23 -5.49 1.80 7.60
N THR A 24 -5.24 0.85 8.51
CA THR A 24 -3.99 0.76 9.27
C THR A 24 -3.06 -0.21 8.57
N LEU A 25 -1.93 0.29 8.07
CA LEU A 25 -0.87 -0.56 7.51
C LEU A 25 -0.04 -1.14 8.66
N ILE A 26 -0.02 -2.46 8.79
CA ILE A 26 0.83 -3.17 9.74
C ILE A 26 2.09 -3.62 8.99
N VAL A 27 3.25 -3.20 9.47
CA VAL A 27 4.55 -3.57 8.89
C VAL A 27 5.32 -4.47 9.86
N ASN A 28 6.09 -5.41 9.30
CA ASN A 28 7.00 -6.23 10.09
C ASN A 28 8.38 -5.55 10.17
N PRO A 29 8.80 -5.02 11.33
CA PRO A 29 10.09 -4.37 11.48
C PRO A 29 11.27 -5.34 11.34
N GLU A 30 11.06 -6.64 11.55
CA GLU A 30 12.11 -7.65 11.41
C GLU A 30 12.43 -7.98 9.95
N ASN A 31 11.60 -7.54 8.99
CA ASN A 31 11.83 -7.79 7.58
C ASN A 31 13.03 -6.99 7.04
N ASP A 32 13.97 -7.68 6.39
CA ASP A 32 15.19 -7.08 5.82
C ASP A 32 14.91 -5.94 4.84
N THR A 33 13.80 -6.00 4.09
CA THR A 33 13.38 -4.93 3.17
C THR A 33 13.02 -3.66 3.92
N ILE A 34 12.30 -3.76 5.04
CA ILE A 34 11.92 -2.61 5.88
C ILE A 34 13.17 -1.98 6.52
N LYS A 35 14.09 -2.81 7.02
CA LYS A 35 15.37 -2.36 7.58
C LYS A 35 16.20 -1.58 6.53
N LYS A 36 16.24 -2.06 5.28
CA LYS A 36 16.92 -1.36 4.17
C LYS A 36 16.27 -0.02 3.82
N ILE A 37 14.94 0.06 3.84
CA ILE A 37 14.21 1.32 3.60
C ILE A 37 14.53 2.34 4.70
N LEU A 38 14.58 1.91 5.96
CA LEU A 38 15.01 2.77 7.08
C LEU A 38 16.44 3.29 6.88
N ALA A 39 17.37 2.43 6.48
CA ALA A 39 18.74 2.85 6.19
C ALA A 39 18.85 3.82 4.98
N LEU A 40 17.97 3.70 3.98
CA LEU A 40 17.87 4.67 2.87
C LEU A 40 17.33 6.02 3.34
N ASN A 41 16.40 6.01 4.31
CA ASN A 41 15.87 7.23 4.92
C ASN A 41 16.94 7.99 5.71
N GLU A 42 17.77 7.26 6.47
CA GLU A 42 18.91 7.85 7.19
C GLU A 42 19.95 8.47 6.25
N LYS A 43 20.07 7.97 5.01
CA LYS A 43 20.94 8.53 3.97
C LYS A 43 20.35 9.75 3.26
N GLY A 44 19.10 10.12 3.54
CA GLY A 44 18.43 11.24 2.90
C GLY A 44 17.91 10.94 1.48
N GLU A 45 17.81 9.67 1.09
CA GLU A 45 17.25 9.27 -0.22
C GLU A 45 15.71 9.26 -0.20
N THR A 46 15.11 10.39 0.15
CA THR A 46 13.67 10.54 0.43
C THR A 46 12.79 10.09 -0.73
N GLU A 47 13.16 10.39 -1.97
CA GLU A 47 12.40 9.99 -3.17
C GLU A 47 12.31 8.46 -3.32
N LYS A 48 13.41 7.75 -3.04
CA LYS A 48 13.43 6.28 -3.12
C LYS A 48 12.64 5.66 -1.97
N VAL A 49 12.75 6.24 -0.78
CA VAL A 49 12.00 5.79 0.40
C VAL A 49 10.51 5.96 0.18
N GLU A 50 10.07 7.10 -0.36
CA GLU A 50 8.66 7.36 -0.68
C GLU A 50 8.15 6.36 -1.72
N LEU A 51 8.91 6.15 -2.80
CA LEU A 51 8.54 5.20 -3.85
C LEU A 51 8.43 3.76 -3.34
N LEU A 52 9.37 3.31 -2.51
CA LEU A 52 9.34 1.97 -1.91
C LEU A 52 8.20 1.81 -0.89
N THR A 53 7.93 2.84 -0.09
CA THR A 53 6.85 2.83 0.90
C THR A 53 5.48 2.81 0.23
N ASN A 54 5.30 3.63 -0.81
CA ASN A 54 4.08 3.62 -1.64
C ASN A 54 3.88 2.26 -2.31
N HIS A 55 4.96 1.65 -2.83
CA HIS A 55 4.85 0.32 -3.42
C HIS A 55 4.44 -0.77 -2.40
N ILE A 56 4.98 -0.74 -1.18
CA ILE A 56 4.56 -1.66 -0.10
C ILE A 56 3.10 -1.43 0.28
N HIS A 57 2.67 -0.17 0.34
CA HIS A 57 1.28 0.18 0.58
C HIS A 57 0.36 -0.33 -0.55
N ASP A 58 0.74 -0.15 -1.81
CA ASP A 58 0.00 -0.66 -2.96
C ASP A 58 -0.13 -2.19 -2.92
N LEU A 59 0.94 -2.92 -2.57
CA LEU A 59 0.91 -4.37 -2.40
C LEU A 59 -0.08 -4.81 -1.31
N ALA A 60 -0.07 -4.13 -0.17
CA ALA A 60 -1.02 -4.41 0.92
C ALA A 60 -2.48 -4.12 0.50
N MET A 61 -2.68 -3.05 -0.27
CA MET A 61 -4.01 -2.71 -0.80
C MET A 61 -4.49 -3.72 -1.85
N LEU A 62 -3.59 -4.24 -2.69
CA LEU A 62 -3.90 -5.22 -3.73
C LEU A 62 -4.43 -6.54 -3.12
N GLU A 63 -3.90 -6.95 -1.97
CA GLU A 63 -4.38 -8.11 -1.24
C GLU A 63 -5.80 -7.89 -0.67
N GLN A 64 -6.11 -6.67 -0.23
CA GLN A 64 -7.37 -6.35 0.43
C GLN A 64 -8.50 -6.06 -0.57
N LYS A 65 -8.23 -5.33 -1.66
CA LYS A 65 -9.22 -4.91 -2.66
C LYS A 65 -8.71 -5.13 -4.09
N ARG A 66 -9.65 -5.32 -5.02
CA ARG A 66 -9.32 -5.24 -6.45
C ARG A 66 -9.05 -3.78 -6.82
N PHE A 67 -7.98 -3.54 -7.56
CA PHE A 67 -7.65 -2.22 -8.06
C PHE A 67 -8.57 -1.86 -9.22
N SER A 68 -8.92 -0.57 -9.30
CA SER A 68 -9.48 0.00 -10.53
C SER A 68 -8.41 0.06 -11.63
N GLY A 69 -8.82 0.18 -12.89
CA GLY A 69 -7.86 0.23 -14.01
C GLY A 69 -6.81 1.35 -13.91
N LYS A 70 -7.17 2.49 -13.28
CA LYS A 70 -6.23 3.60 -13.02
C LYS A 70 -5.23 3.26 -11.92
N GLU A 71 -5.70 2.71 -10.79
CA GLU A 71 -4.83 2.29 -9.67
C GLU A 71 -3.86 1.19 -10.11
N LEU A 72 -4.32 0.25 -10.94
CA LEU A 72 -3.47 -0.81 -11.48
C LEU A 72 -2.38 -0.25 -12.40
N HIS A 73 -2.69 0.73 -13.24
CA HIS A 73 -1.71 1.39 -14.08
C HIS A 73 -0.63 2.08 -13.24
N THR A 74 -1.03 2.88 -12.24
CA THR A 74 -0.09 3.57 -11.34
C THR A 74 0.77 2.57 -10.57
N PHE A 75 0.19 1.47 -10.10
CA PHE A 75 0.94 0.39 -9.45
C PHE A 75 2.01 -0.21 -10.38
N ILE A 76 1.66 -0.50 -11.64
CA ILE A 76 2.61 -1.05 -12.63
C ILE A 76 3.73 -0.04 -12.93
N GLU A 77 3.42 1.25 -13.07
CA GLU A 77 4.42 2.29 -13.26
C GLU A 77 5.39 2.37 -12.08
N ASN A 78 4.87 2.34 -10.85
CA ASN A 78 5.69 2.34 -9.63
C ASN A 78 6.54 1.08 -9.54
N ALA A 79 5.97 -0.10 -9.84
CA ALA A 79 6.70 -1.37 -9.87
C ALA A 79 7.86 -1.34 -10.89
N ASN A 80 7.62 -0.78 -12.08
CA ASN A 80 8.67 -0.63 -13.10
C ASN A 80 9.80 0.30 -12.63
N LYS A 81 9.48 1.38 -11.92
CA LYS A 81 10.49 2.27 -11.31
C LYS A 81 11.31 1.53 -10.25
N VAL A 82 10.67 0.75 -9.36
CA VAL A 82 11.37 -0.08 -8.37
C VAL A 82 12.32 -1.07 -9.05
N LEU A 83 11.84 -1.79 -10.07
CA LEU A 83 12.65 -2.76 -10.83
C LEU A 83 13.81 -2.09 -11.56
N GLY A 84 13.62 -0.86 -12.05
CA GLY A 84 14.68 -0.06 -12.67
C GLY A 84 15.82 0.31 -11.71
N MET A 85 15.58 0.35 -10.40
CA MET A 85 16.63 0.64 -9.39
C MET A 85 17.55 -0.55 -9.10
N ILE A 86 17.17 -1.76 -9.50
CA ILE A 86 17.95 -2.99 -9.31
C ILE A 86 18.94 -3.21 -10.47
N LYS A 87 18.86 -2.38 -11.53
CA LYS A 87 19.60 -2.53 -12.77
C LYS A 87 21.00 -1.93 -12.72
#